data_AF-A0A535A199-F1
#
_entry.id   AF-A0A535A199-F1
#
_cell.length_a   1.000
_cell.length_b   1.000
_cell.length_c   1.000
_cell.angle_alpha   90.00
_cell.angle_beta   90.00
_cell.angle_gamma   90.00
#
_symmetry.space_group_name_H-M   'P 1'
#
loop_
_entity.id
_entity.type
_entity.pdbx_description
1 polymer ?
#
loop_
_entity_poly.entity_id
_entity_poly.type
_entity_poly.pdbx_seq_one_letter_code
_entity_poly.pdbx_strand_id
1 'polypeptide(L)' 'MTLSMSASDYVDMTMGKLNGQMAFMSGKLKISGDMGLAMKMQSLFKRPA' A
#
# COMPACT_ATOMS: atom_id res chain seq x y z
N MET A 1 2.83 -5.56 12.21
CA MET A 1 2.02 -5.17 11.04
C MET A 1 2.67 -5.80 9.82
N THR A 2 1.89 -6.48 9.00
CA THR A 2 2.35 -7.18 7.79
C THR A 2 1.58 -6.64 6.60
N LEU A 3 2.32 -6.30 5.54
CA LEU A 3 1.76 -5.88 4.26
C LEU A 3 1.98 -7.02 3.27
N SER A 4 0.91 -7.48 2.65
CA SER A 4 0.95 -8.58 1.68
C SER A 4 0.35 -8.10 0.37
N MET A 5 1.08 -8.29 -0.73
CA MET A 5 0.61 -8.02 -2.09
C MET A 5 1.31 -8.93 -3.09
N SER A 6 0.78 -9.03 -4.32
CA SER A 6 1.49 -9.74 -5.39
C SER A 6 2.73 -8.96 -5.84
N ALA A 7 3.78 -9.67 -6.26
CA ALA A 7 5.01 -9.02 -6.74
C ALA A 7 4.76 -8.11 -7.95
N SER A 8 3.86 -8.52 -8.86
CA SER A 8 3.45 -7.71 -10.02
C SER A 8 2.75 -6.42 -9.59
N ASP A 9 1.81 -6.48 -8.64
CA ASP A 9 1.13 -5.28 -8.15
C ASP A 9 2.10 -4.34 -7.41
N TYR A 10 3.12 -4.89 -6.72
CA TYR A 10 4.17 -4.08 -6.09
C TYR A 10 4.99 -3.31 -7.13
N VAL A 11 5.40 -3.95 -8.23
CA VAL A 11 6.13 -3.29 -9.32
C VAL A 11 5.28 -2.18 -9.94
N ASP A 12 4.01 -2.46 -10.26
CA ASP A 12 3.11 -1.45 -10.81
C ASP A 12 2.88 -0.28 -9.83
N MET A 13 2.82 -0.56 -8.53
CA MET A 13 2.66 0.48 -7.50
C MET A 13 3.92 1.34 -7.36
N THR A 14 5.11 0.75 -7.40
CA THR A 14 6.38 1.50 -7.35
C THR A 14 6.56 2.37 -8.59
N MET A 15 6.19 1.86 -9.77
CA MET A 15 6.17 2.61 -11.05
C MET A 15 5.07 3.67 -11.14
N GLY A 16 4.15 3.75 -10.17
CA GLY A 16 3.05 4.72 -10.16
C GLY A 16 1.86 4.35 -11.05
N LYS A 17 1.87 3.16 -11.67
CA LYS A 17 0.74 2.63 -12.45
C LYS A 17 -0.42 2.17 -11.57
N LEU A 18 -0.11 1.72 -10.35
CA LEU A 18 -1.09 1.29 -9.36
C LEU A 18 -1.08 2.25 -8.15
N ASN A 19 -2.23 2.83 -7.84
CA ASN A 19 -2.39 3.63 -6.63
C ASN A 19 -2.52 2.72 -5.41
N GLY A 20 -1.68 2.89 -4.39
CA GLY A 20 -1.68 2.06 -3.18
C GLY A 20 -2.98 2.10 -2.38
N GLN A 21 -3.73 3.22 -2.42
CA GLN A 21 -5.04 3.34 -1.78
C GLN A 21 -6.10 2.49 -2.51
N MET A 22 -6.09 2.53 -3.85
CA MET A 22 -6.95 1.65 -4.66
C MET A 22 -6.55 0.17 -4.52
N ALA A 23 -5.26 -0.13 -4.44
CA ALA A 23 -4.77 -1.49 -4.20
C ALA A 23 -5.29 -2.04 -2.86
N PHE A 24 -5.35 -1.20 -1.82
CA PHE A 24 -5.92 -1.58 -0.52
C PHE A 24 -7.44 -1.81 -0.60
N MET A 25 -8.18 -0.87 -1.17
CA MET A 25 -9.64 -0.99 -1.31
C MET A 25 -10.07 -2.18 -2.19
N SER A 26 -9.27 -2.53 -3.20
CA SER A 26 -9.51 -3.70 -4.06
C SER A 26 -9.03 -5.02 -3.47
N GLY A 27 -8.38 -5.02 -2.30
CA GLY A 27 -7.86 -6.22 -1.65
C GLY A 27 -6.56 -6.77 -2.23
N LYS A 28 -5.97 -6.09 -3.24
CA LYS A 28 -4.65 -6.42 -3.80
C LYS A 28 -3.52 -6.15 -2.81
N LEU A 29 -3.68 -5.12 -1.99
CA LEU A 29 -2.84 -4.82 -0.84
C LEU A 29 -3.60 -5.23 0.43
N LYS A 30 -3.10 -6.23 1.13
CA LYS A 30 -3.63 -6.67 2.42
C LYS A 30 -2.77 -6.15 3.54
N ILE A 31 -3.42 -5.69 4.60
CA ILE A 31 -2.78 -5.21 5.82
C ILE A 31 -3.25 -6.11 6.96
N SER A 32 -2.31 -6.71 7.68
CA SER A 32 -2.57 -7.52 8.86
C SER A 32 -1.87 -6.90 10.07
N GLY A 33 -2.61 -6.73 11.17
CA GLY A 33 -2.16 -6.04 12.38
C GLY A 33 -2.95 -4.75 12.65
N ASP A 34 -2.29 -3.76 13.23
CA ASP A 34 -2.92 -2.50 13.63
C ASP A 34 -3.17 -1.58 12.41
N MET A 35 -4.45 -1.38 12.07
CA MET A 35 -4.87 -0.51 10.97
C MET A 35 -4.60 0.97 11.25
N GLY A 36 -4.60 1.42 12.50
CA GLY A 36 -4.26 2.79 12.88
C GLY A 36 -2.78 3.08 12.61
N LEU A 37 -1.90 2.12 12.88
CA LEU A 37 -0.49 2.21 12.51
C LEU A 37 -0.31 2.22 10.98
N ALA A 38 -1.10 1.43 10.25
CA ALA A 38 -1.05 1.40 8.79
C ALA A 38 -1.46 2.72 8.13
N MET A 39 -2.51 3.37 8.63
CA MET A 39 -2.94 4.69 8.16
C MET A 39 -1.88 5.77 8.43
N LYS A 40 -1.21 5.71 9.59
CA LYS A 40 -0.05 6.57 9.89
C LYS A 40 1.13 6.27 8.98
N MET A 41 1.35 5.00 8.61
CA MET A 41 2.41 4.63 7.68
C MET A 41 2.23 5.32 6.31
N GLN A 42 1.00 5.38 5.80
CA GLN A 42 0.72 6.05 4.52
C GLN A 42 1.09 7.54 4.52
N SER A 43 0.92 8.24 5.65
CA SER A 43 1.33 9.64 5.73
C SER A 43 2.85 9.82 5.77
N LEU A 44 3.60 8.84 6.28
CA LEU A 44 5.06 8.87 6.36
C LEU A 44 5.74 8.62 5.00
N PHE A 45 5.18 7.73 4.18
CA PHE A 45 5.77 7.35 2.88
C PHE A 45 5.16 8.08 1.69
N LYS A 46 4.55 9.24 1.92
CA LYS A 46 4.05 10.09 0.84
C LYS A 46 5.25 10.60 0.04
N ARG A 47 5.35 10.19 -1.23
CA ARG A 47 6.41 10.67 -2.13
C ARG A 47 6.28 12.20 -2.23
N PRO A 48 7.37 12.98 -2.01
CA PRO A 48 7.34 14.40 -2.33
C PRO A 48 7.04 14.55 -3.82
N ALA A 49 6.23 15.54 -4.16
CA ALA A 49 5.79 15.83 -5.52
C ALA A 49 6.98 16.10 -6.45
#